data_AF-A0A5K1EME8-F1
#
_entry.id   AF-A0A5K1EME8-F1
#
_cell.length_a   1.000
_cell.length_b   1.000
_cell.length_c   1.000
_cell.angle_alpha   90.00
_cell.angle_beta   90.00
_cell.angle_gamma   90.00
#
_symmetry.space_group_name_H-M   'P 1'
#
loop_
_entity.id
_entity.type
_entity.pdbx_description
1 polymer ?
#
loop_
_entity_poly.entity_id
_entity_poly.type
_entity_poly.pdbx_seq_one_letter_code
_entity_poly.pdbx_strand_id
1 'polypeptide(L)' 'GGLEVVVDSKIWEWKTPAASSSSTEIGGDILSGLMLSYDDLPYYLKSCFVYCSIYPKDYEIERETLIMQWVAHGLIE' A
#
# COMPACT_ATOMS: atom_id res chain seq x y z
N GLY A 1 8.01 -13.55 -3.63
CA GLY A 1 6.85 -13.61 -2.70
C GLY A 1 5.90 -12.46 -2.96
N GLY A 2 4.65 -12.50 -2.48
CA GLY A 2 3.64 -11.48 -2.79
C GLY A 2 4.04 -10.04 -2.44
N LEU A 3 4.85 -9.84 -1.39
CA LEU A 3 5.37 -8.52 -1.01
C LEU A 3 6.37 -7.94 -2.03
N GLU A 4 7.26 -8.75 -2.62
CA GLU A 4 8.18 -8.29 -3.67
C GLU A 4 7.39 -7.80 -4.89
N VAL A 5 6.30 -8.48 -5.24
CA VAL A 5 5.46 -8.09 -6.38
C VAL A 5 4.81 -6.72 -6.15
N VAL A 6 4.37 -6.42 -4.92
CA VAL A 6 3.73 -5.13 -4.59
C VAL A 6 4.76 -4.00 -4.49
N VAL A 7 5.98 -4.27 -3.99
CA VAL A 7 7.04 -3.25 -3.93
C VAL A 7 7.55 -2.88 -5.33
N ASP A 8 7.59 -3.85 -6.25
CA ASP A 8 7.99 -3.65 -7.65
C ASP A 8 6.82 -3.31 -8.57
N SER A 9 5.62 -3.08 -8.02
CA SER A 9 4.46 -2.79 -8.84
C SER A 9 4.49 -1.36 -9.40
N LYS A 10 4.02 -1.22 -10.65
CA LYS A 10 3.86 0.05 -11.37
C LYS A 10 3.03 1.12 -10.64
N ILE A 11 2.33 0.75 -9.56
CA ILE A 11 1.69 1.69 -8.63
C ILE A 11 2.67 2.70 -8.04
N TRP A 12 3.98 2.45 -8.01
CA TRP A 12 4.98 3.42 -7.55
C TRP A 12 5.60 4.28 -8.68
N GLU A 13 5.33 3.94 -9.95
CA GLU A 13 5.87 4.64 -11.13
C GLU A 13 5.07 5.89 -11.56
N TRP A 14 3.92 6.15 -10.93
CA TRP A 14 3.00 7.27 -11.22
C TRP A 14 3.60 8.67 -11.02
N LYS A 15 4.82 8.78 -10.52
CA LYS A 15 5.47 10.05 -10.21
C LYS A 15 6.06 10.67 -11.48
N THR A 16 5.24 11.25 -12.37
CA THR A 16 5.60 12.44 -13.21
C THR A 16 4.43 12.98 -14.08
N PRO A 17 4.45 14.27 -14.46
CA PRO A 17 3.28 15.11 -14.66
C PRO A 17 2.85 15.20 -16.11
N ALA A 18 1.56 15.06 -16.35
CA ALA A 18 0.79 15.93 -17.24
C ALA A 18 -0.63 15.37 -17.28
N ALA A 19 -1.59 16.27 -17.11
CA ALA A 19 -2.95 16.03 -17.53
C ALA A 19 -2.96 15.43 -18.95
N SER A 20 -3.42 14.20 -19.08
CA SER A 20 -4.00 13.73 -20.32
C SER A 20 -5.28 13.01 -19.98
N SER A 21 -6.35 13.79 -20.12
CA SER A 21 -7.75 13.45 -19.94
C SER A 21 -8.12 12.19 -20.74
N SER A 22 -8.48 11.11 -20.06
CA SER A 22 -9.66 10.30 -20.39
C SER A 22 -9.85 9.17 -19.37
N SER A 23 -10.94 9.26 -18.61
CA SER A 23 -11.68 8.14 -18.00
C SER A 23 -11.02 7.35 -16.86
N THR A 24 -10.89 7.96 -15.66
CA THR A 24 -11.22 7.35 -14.34
C THR A 24 -11.04 8.40 -13.22
N GLU A 25 -11.90 9.42 -13.20
CA GLU A 25 -11.75 10.58 -12.29
C GLU A 25 -11.98 10.25 -10.80
N ILE A 26 -12.55 9.11 -10.45
CA ILE A 26 -12.68 8.67 -9.04
C ILE A 26 -11.35 8.12 -8.51
N GLY A 27 -10.50 7.58 -9.39
CA GLY A 27 -9.21 7.00 -9.02
C GLY A 27 -8.13 8.04 -8.78
N GLY A 28 -8.10 9.14 -9.54
CA GLY A 28 -7.00 10.11 -9.52
C GLY A 28 -6.82 10.81 -8.17
N ASP A 29 -7.86 11.48 -7.67
CA ASP A 29 -7.76 12.30 -6.46
C ASP A 29 -7.66 11.45 -5.19
N ILE A 30 -8.42 10.35 -5.11
CA ILE A 30 -8.39 9.42 -3.98
C ILE A 30 -7.04 8.71 -3.91
N LEU A 31 -6.53 8.20 -5.04
CA LEU A 31 -5.22 7.55 -5.09
C LEU A 31 -4.11 8.53 -4.73
N SER A 32 -4.18 9.77 -5.21
CA SER A 32 -3.22 10.83 -4.85
C SER A 32 -3.21 11.10 -3.35
N GLY A 33 -4.38 11.17 -2.71
CA GLY A 33 -4.49 11.34 -1.25
C GLY A 33 -3.95 10.15 -0.46
N LEU A 34 -4.23 8.92 -0.92
CA LEU A 34 -3.68 7.69 -0.34
C LEU A 34 -2.15 7.62 -0.45
N MET A 35 -1.61 8.03 -1.59
CA MET A 35 -0.16 8.05 -1.83
C MET A 35 0.54 9.10 -0.99
N LEU A 36 -0.02 10.31 -0.84
CA LEU A 36 0.51 11.31 0.09
C LEU A 36 0.52 10.79 1.53
N SER A 37 -0.58 10.15 1.95
CA SER A 37 -0.67 9.53 3.27
C SER A 37 0.41 8.44 3.44
N TYR A 38 0.64 7.62 2.43
CA TYR A 38 1.70 6.61 2.44
C TYR A 38 3.11 7.23 2.46
N ASP A 39 3.33 8.33 1.75
CA ASP A 39 4.60 9.03 1.73
C ASP A 39 4.95 9.62 3.12
N ASP A 40 3.93 10.11 3.83
CA ASP A 40 4.03 10.66 5.19
C ASP A 40 4.19 9.60 6.28
N LEU A 41 3.96 8.31 5.98
CA LEU A 41 4.14 7.24 6.97
C LEU A 41 5.62 7.09 7.36
N PRO A 42 5.92 6.87 8.65
CA PRO A 42 7.23 6.40 9.08
C PRO A 42 7.70 5.16 8.32
N TYR A 43 9.00 5.07 8.02
CA TYR A 43 9.57 4.00 7.19
C TYR A 43 9.14 2.58 7.59
N TYR A 44 9.16 2.27 8.89
CA TYR A 44 8.78 0.95 9.40
C TYR A 44 7.28 0.63 9.21
N LEU A 45 6.40 1.63 9.19
CA LEU A 45 4.96 1.44 8.98
C LEU A 45 4.60 1.26 7.51
N LYS A 46 5.42 1.74 6.58
CA LYS A 46 5.18 1.58 5.14
C LYS A 46 5.12 0.11 4.74
N SER A 47 6.03 -0.71 5.25
CA SER A 47 6.06 -2.15 4.99
C SER A 47 4.87 -2.87 5.61
N CYS A 48 4.47 -2.50 6.84
CA CYS A 48 3.26 -3.03 7.49
C CYS A 48 1.99 -2.69 6.70
N PHE A 49 1.86 -1.46 6.21
CA PHE A 49 0.71 -1.03 5.40
C PHE A 49 0.63 -1.79 4.07
N VAL A 50 1.77 -1.94 3.37
CA VAL A 50 1.83 -2.74 2.13
C VAL A 50 1.49 -4.20 2.41
N TYR A 51 1.93 -4.77 3.53
CA TYR A 51 1.62 -6.14 3.90
C TYR A 51 0.10 -6.39 3.95
N CYS A 52 -0.72 -5.42 4.35
CA CYS A 52 -2.18 -5.58 4.34
C CYS A 52 -2.76 -5.88 2.95
N SER A 53 -2.06 -5.56 1.86
CA SER A 53 -2.51 -5.85 0.49
C SER A 53 -2.51 -7.33 0.11
N ILE A 54 -1.91 -8.21 0.93
CA ILE A 54 -1.98 -9.66 0.71
C ILE A 54 -3.37 -10.24 0.99
N TYR A 55 -4.16 -9.55 1.82
CA TYR A 55 -5.49 -10.00 2.17
C TYR A 55 -6.44 -9.71 1.00
N PRO A 56 -7.37 -10.63 0.70
CA PRO A 56 -8.39 -10.39 -0.31
C PRO A 56 -9.20 -9.13 0.01
N LYS A 57 -9.79 -8.52 -1.02
CA LYS A 57 -10.73 -7.43 -0.84
C LYS A 57 -11.85 -7.86 0.12
N ASP A 58 -12.24 -6.93 1.01
CA ASP A 58 -13.32 -7.11 1.99
C ASP A 58 -13.04 -8.20 3.05
N TYR A 59 -11.79 -8.66 3.19
CA TYR A 59 -11.38 -9.57 4.24
C TYR A 59 -11.28 -8.85 5.60
N GLU A 60 -11.89 -9.41 6.64
CA GLU A 60 -11.77 -8.93 8.01
C GLU A 60 -10.43 -9.37 8.61
N ILE A 61 -9.53 -8.41 8.82
CA ILE A 61 -8.22 -8.68 9.39
C ILE A 61 -8.30 -8.55 10.92
N GLU A 62 -8.10 -9.66 11.63
CA GLU A 62 -7.95 -9.64 13.09
C GLU A 62 -6.62 -8.98 13.48
N ARG A 63 -6.69 -7.97 14.36
CA ARG A 63 -5.54 -7.15 14.78
C ARG A 63 -4.40 -7.99 15.36
N GLU A 64 -4.70 -8.87 16.31
CA GLU A 64 -3.68 -9.70 16.98
C GLU A 64 -2.95 -10.59 15.97
N THR A 65 -3.69 -11.22 15.06
CA THR A 65 -3.13 -12.05 13.99
C THR A 65 -2.24 -11.23 13.05
N LEU A 66 -2.67 -10.04 12.65
CA LEU A 66 -1.88 -9.15 11.80
C LEU A 66 -0.55 -8.74 12.46
N ILE A 67 -0.58 -8.39 13.74
CA ILE A 67 0.62 -8.02 14.50
C ILE A 67 1.58 -9.21 14.58
N MET A 68 1.08 -10.42 14.89
CA MET A 68 1.90 -11.63 14.92
C MET A 68 2.54 -11.93 13.57
N GLN A 69 1.82 -11.70 12.48
CA GLN A 69 2.37 -11.87 11.13
C GLN A 69 3.44 -10.84 10.81
N TRP A 70 3.27 -9.58 11.20
CA TRP A 70 4.30 -8.56 11.04
C TRP A 70 5.58 -8.90 11.80
N VAL A 71 5.47 -9.41 13.04
CA VAL A 71 6.62 -9.90 13.81
C VAL A 71 7.27 -11.11 13.14
N ALA A 72 6.47 -12.10 12.71
CA ALA A 72 6.98 -13.31 12.07
C ALA A 72 7.70 -13.02 10.73
N HIS A 73 7.29 -11.98 10.03
CA HIS A 73 7.92 -11.50 8.80
C HIS A 73 9.05 -10.48 9.03
N GLY A 74 9.38 -10.15 10.29
CA GLY A 74 10.44 -9.19 10.62
C GLY A 74 10.15 -7.75 10.19
N LEU A 75 8.86 -7.39 10.08
CA LEU A 75 8.45 -6.03 9.74
C LEU A 75 8.47 -5.11 10.96
N ILE A 76 8.29 -5.68 12.16
CA ILE A 76 8.36 -5.02 13.47
C ILE A 76 9.01 -5.95 14.49
N GLU A 77 9.59 -5.38 15.55
CA GLU A 77 10.23 -6.07 16.68
C GLU A 77 9.49 -5.80 18.00
#